data_AF-A0A4Q3YW74-F1
#
_entry.id   AF-A0A4Q3YW74-F1
#
_cell.length_a   1.000
_cell.length_b   1.000
_cell.length_c   1.000
_cell.angle_alpha   90.00
_cell.angle_beta   90.00
_cell.angle_gamma   90.00
#
_symmetry.space_group_name_H-M   'P 1'
#
loop_
_entity.id
_entity.type
_entity.pdbx_description
1 polymer ?
#
loop_
_entity_poly.entity_id
_entity_poly.type
_entity_poly.pdbx_seq_one_letter_code
_entity_poly.pdbx_strand_id
1 'polypeptide(L)'
;MGKRPSGGDIFGQKKGILCALFLGQPLLAEEVRCDLGGVALGFAVDRAQFVDGYAGDPPRRKVSRVRLGDEDFEAEPIVMGTTLGFHGAGRMFLLQDGSGRLTDMTTRAALTGPCEVD
;
A
#
# COMPACT_ATOMS: atom_id res chain seq x y z
N MET A 1 49.07 25.17 36.93
CA MET A 1 48.09 26.23 37.24
C MET A 1 47.78 26.97 35.93
N GLY A 2 46.57 27.21 35.44
CA GLY A 2 45.22 27.09 35.98
C GLY A 2 44.41 28.28 35.44
N LYS A 3 43.55 28.06 34.42
CA LYS A 3 42.24 28.72 34.18
C LYS A 3 41.74 28.46 32.75
N ARG A 4 40.61 27.75 32.65
CA ARG A 4 39.51 28.00 31.69
C ARG A 4 38.42 28.77 32.46
N PRO A 5 37.36 29.33 31.84
CA PRO A 5 37.16 29.87 30.48
C PRO A 5 36.47 31.26 30.49
N SER A 6 36.37 31.91 29.33
CA SER A 6 35.40 32.98 29.01
C SER A 6 35.33 33.01 27.47
N GLY A 7 34.23 32.75 26.77
CA GLY A 7 32.89 33.31 26.94
C GLY A 7 32.74 34.40 25.87
N GLY A 8 32.22 34.07 24.69
CA GLY A 8 32.06 35.02 23.59
C GLY A 8 31.35 34.45 22.37
N ASP A 9 30.05 34.76 22.29
CA ASP A 9 29.26 35.01 21.08
C ASP A 9 29.00 33.88 20.07
N ILE A 10 27.94 33.11 20.34
CA ILE A 10 27.23 32.37 19.28
C ILE A 10 26.11 33.27 18.77
N PHE A 11 26.36 33.83 17.59
CA PHE A 11 25.43 34.64 16.81
C PHE A 11 24.03 34.00 16.75
N GLY A 12 23.03 34.76 17.21
CA GLY A 12 21.64 34.36 17.12
C GLY A 12 21.17 34.31 15.66
N GLN A 13 20.73 33.13 15.22
CA GLN A 13 19.88 32.99 14.04
C GLN A 13 18.47 32.58 14.48
N LYS A 14 17.64 33.60 14.74
CA LYS A 14 16.18 33.47 14.78
C LYS A 14 15.64 33.29 13.37
N LYS A 15 15.33 32.06 12.97
CA LYS A 15 14.28 31.66 12.02
C LYS A 15 13.87 30.25 12.46
N GLY A 16 12.73 30.04 13.11
CA GLY A 16 11.42 30.34 12.54
C GLY A 16 11.01 29.16 11.66
N ILE A 17 10.30 28.20 12.26
CA ILE A 17 9.40 27.23 11.64
C ILE A 17 10.03 26.31 10.58
N LEU A 18 10.22 25.04 10.98
CA LEU A 18 9.58 23.97 10.23
C LEU A 18 9.03 22.98 11.27
N CYS A 19 7.74 23.14 11.60
CA CYS A 19 6.95 21.98 11.98
C CYS A 19 7.14 20.99 10.83
N ALA A 20 7.93 19.94 11.06
CA ALA A 20 7.79 18.72 10.31
C ALA A 20 6.39 18.18 10.67
N LEU A 21 5.38 18.73 10.00
CA LEU A 21 4.14 18.03 9.74
C LEU A 21 4.62 16.72 9.11
N PHE A 22 4.59 15.65 9.90
CA PHE A 22 4.50 14.31 9.36
C PHE A 22 3.21 14.28 8.54
N LEU A 23 3.33 14.73 7.29
CA LEU A 23 2.33 14.57 6.27
C LEU A 23 2.16 13.07 6.08
N GLY A 24 1.02 12.57 6.54
CA GLY A 24 0.34 11.40 5.99
C GLY A 24 1.19 10.15 5.88
N GLN A 25 1.27 9.38 6.96
CA GLN A 25 1.31 7.94 6.76
C GLN A 25 -0.12 7.51 6.41
N PRO A 26 -0.40 6.97 5.20
CA PRO A 26 -1.69 6.36 4.94
C PRO A 26 -1.73 5.05 5.71
N LEU A 27 -2.04 5.11 7.00
CA LEU A 27 -2.06 3.94 7.90
C LEU A 27 -3.22 2.95 7.61
N LEU A 28 -3.82 2.98 6.42
CA LEU A 28 -5.02 2.20 6.11
C LEU A 28 -4.94 1.40 4.80
N ALA A 29 -3.95 1.67 3.95
CA ALA A 29 -3.77 0.93 2.71
C ALA A 29 -2.67 -0.12 2.91
N GLU A 30 -3.07 -1.39 3.06
CA GLU A 30 -2.15 -2.54 3.03
C GLU A 30 -1.60 -2.68 1.63
N GLU A 31 -0.28 -2.55 1.47
CA GLU A 31 0.38 -2.71 0.19
C GLU A 31 0.85 -4.16 0.03
N VAL A 32 0.34 -4.83 -0.99
CA VAL A 32 0.69 -6.21 -1.32
C VAL A 32 1.68 -6.20 -2.47
N ARG A 33 2.81 -6.87 -2.30
CA ARG A 33 3.82 -7.08 -3.35
C ARG A 33 4.15 -8.56 -3.46
N CYS A 34 4.21 -9.10 -4.67
CA CYS A 34 4.50 -10.51 -4.91
C CYS A 34 5.49 -10.68 -6.06
N ASP A 35 6.27 -11.76 -5.99
CA ASP A 35 7.03 -12.30 -7.12
C ASP A 35 6.40 -13.63 -7.55
N LEU A 36 5.63 -13.62 -8.63
CA LEU A 36 4.87 -14.77 -9.12
C LEU A 36 5.66 -15.61 -10.14
N GLY A 37 6.87 -16.02 -9.76
CA GLY A 37 7.76 -16.80 -10.62
C GLY A 37 8.45 -15.93 -11.68
N GLY A 38 8.92 -14.74 -11.28
CA GLY A 38 9.58 -13.75 -12.15
C GLY A 38 8.64 -12.65 -12.65
N VAL A 39 7.35 -12.71 -12.31
CA VAL A 39 6.36 -11.68 -12.66
C VAL A 39 6.01 -10.90 -11.39
N ALA A 40 6.43 -9.64 -11.34
CA ALA A 40 6.10 -8.76 -10.23
C ALA A 40 4.61 -8.41 -10.24
N LEU A 41 3.96 -8.53 -9.09
CA LEU A 41 2.58 -8.06 -8.86
C LEU A 41 2.60 -7.08 -7.68
N GLY A 42 1.88 -5.97 -7.81
CA GLY A 42 1.72 -4.99 -6.75
C GLY A 42 0.32 -4.35 -6.74
N PHE A 43 -0.28 -4.19 -5.57
CA PHE A 43 -1.52 -3.43 -5.41
C PHE A 43 -1.70 -3.00 -3.95
N ALA A 44 -2.52 -1.97 -3.73
CA ALA A 44 -2.87 -1.51 -2.39
C ALA A 44 -4.36 -1.80 -2.10
N VAL A 45 -4.64 -2.27 -0.89
CA VAL A 45 -6.00 -2.49 -0.38
C VAL A 45 -6.24 -1.55 0.79
N ASP A 46 -7.13 -0.59 0.59
CA ASP A 46 -7.62 0.25 1.68
C ASP A 46 -8.86 -0.39 2.32
N ARG A 47 -8.69 -0.95 3.53
CA ARG A 47 -9.79 -1.60 4.26
C ARG A 47 -10.93 -0.63 4.59
N ALA A 48 -10.66 0.67 4.69
CA ALA A 48 -11.70 1.67 4.94
C ALA A 48 -12.69 1.78 3.78
N GLN A 49 -12.32 1.33 2.57
CA GLN A 49 -13.24 1.24 1.42
C GLN A 49 -14.37 0.24 1.64
N PHE A 50 -14.24 -0.66 2.61
CA PHE A 50 -15.21 -1.71 2.91
C PHE A 50 -16.13 -1.40 4.09
N VAL A 51 -15.93 -0.26 4.78
CA VAL A 51 -16.81 0.18 5.87
C VAL A 51 -18.16 0.61 5.29
N ASP A 52 -19.23 0.23 5.96
CA ASP A 52 -20.59 0.63 5.57
C ASP A 52 -20.71 2.16 5.57
N GLY A 53 -21.19 2.71 4.45
CA GLY A 53 -21.50 4.12 4.35
C GLY A 53 -22.75 4.47 5.17
N TYR A 54 -22.85 5.70 5.63
CA TYR A 54 -24.08 6.19 6.26
C TYR A 54 -25.15 6.50 5.18
N ALA A 55 -26.42 6.55 5.59
CA ALA A 55 -27.56 6.94 4.76
C ALA A 55 -27.45 8.41 4.29
N GLY A 56 -26.60 8.66 3.30
CA GLY A 56 -26.29 9.97 2.75
C GLY A 56 -24.89 10.05 2.14
N ASP A 57 -24.05 9.03 2.33
CA ASP A 57 -22.78 8.92 1.62
C ASP A 57 -23.00 8.75 0.11
N PRO A 58 -22.20 9.42 -0.73
CA PRO A 58 -22.20 9.15 -2.16
C PRO A 58 -21.78 7.69 -2.42
N PRO A 59 -22.24 7.07 -3.54
CA PRO A 59 -21.80 5.73 -3.92
C PRO A 59 -20.27 5.64 -3.96
N ARG A 60 -19.69 4.76 -3.13
CA ARG A 60 -18.25 4.53 -3.08
C ARG A 60 -17.88 3.43 -4.08
N ARG A 61 -17.02 3.75 -5.05
CA ARG A 61 -16.47 2.75 -5.97
C ARG A 61 -15.27 2.06 -5.30
N LYS A 62 -15.37 0.76 -5.06
CA LYS A 62 -14.29 -0.05 -4.47
C LYS A 62 -13.36 -0.50 -5.58
N VAL A 63 -12.34 0.30 -5.90
CA VAL A 63 -11.34 -0.03 -6.91
C VAL A 63 -9.94 0.13 -6.35
N SER A 64 -9.08 -0.83 -6.66
CA SER A 64 -7.64 -0.78 -6.47
C SER A 64 -6.96 -0.67 -7.83
N ARG A 65 -5.79 -0.02 -7.85
CA ARG A 65 -4.91 -0.03 -9.01
C ARG A 65 -3.89 -1.16 -8.82
N VAL A 66 -3.85 -2.05 -9.79
CA VAL A 66 -2.97 -3.21 -9.84
C VAL A 66 -1.89 -2.98 -10.86
N ARG A 67 -0.65 -3.31 -10.49
CA ARG A 67 0.51 -3.39 -11.38
C ARG A 67 0.94 -4.83 -11.52
N LEU A 68 0.98 -5.36 -12.74
CA LEU A 68 1.38 -6.73 -13.06
C LEU A 68 2.41 -6.71 -14.18
N GLY A 69 3.69 -6.96 -13.84
CA GLY A 69 4.80 -6.72 -14.75
C GLY A 69 4.78 -5.26 -15.23
N ASP A 70 4.59 -5.08 -16.54
CA ASP A 70 4.51 -3.77 -17.19
C ASP A 70 3.06 -3.25 -17.37
N GLU A 71 2.06 -4.03 -16.96
CA GLU A 71 0.65 -3.66 -17.08
C GLU A 71 0.14 -2.95 -15.82
N ASP A 72 -0.68 -1.91 -16.00
CA ASP A 72 -1.43 -1.25 -14.93
C ASP A 72 -2.94 -1.29 -15.25
N PHE A 73 -3.78 -1.71 -14.30
CA PHE A 73 -5.23 -1.76 -14.50
C PHE A 73 -6.00 -1.54 -13.19
N GLU A 74 -7.27 -1.15 -13.32
CA GLU A 74 -8.19 -1.11 -12.17
C GLU A 74 -8.81 -2.48 -11.94
N ALA A 75 -8.90 -2.88 -10.67
CA ALA A 75 -9.57 -4.11 -10.24
C ALA A 75 -10.42 -3.86 -9.00
N GLU A 76 -11.39 -4.74 -8.77
CA GLU A 76 -12.16 -4.74 -7.54
C GLU A 76 -11.38 -5.49 -6.45
N PRO A 77 -11.08 -4.85 -5.30
CA PRO A 77 -10.37 -5.50 -4.23
C PRO A 77 -11.27 -6.52 -3.51
N ILE A 78 -10.67 -7.62 -3.07
CA ILE A 78 -11.32 -8.70 -2.32
C ILE A 78 -10.71 -8.73 -0.93
N VAL A 79 -11.57 -8.66 0.10
CA VAL A 79 -11.18 -8.82 1.50
C VAL A 79 -12.15 -9.79 2.16
N MET A 80 -11.66 -10.96 2.57
CA MET A 80 -12.45 -12.01 3.22
C MET A 80 -11.67 -12.60 4.40
N GLY A 81 -11.97 -12.14 5.63
CA GLY A 81 -11.19 -12.52 6.81
C GLY A 81 -9.72 -12.10 6.64
N THR A 82 -8.82 -13.09 6.55
CA THR A 82 -7.39 -12.89 6.31
C THR A 82 -7.00 -12.98 4.83
N THR A 83 -7.93 -13.36 3.95
CA THR A 83 -7.68 -13.40 2.50
C THR A 83 -7.76 -11.99 1.93
N LEU A 84 -6.74 -11.61 1.16
CA LEU A 84 -6.69 -10.39 0.37
C LEU A 84 -6.60 -10.76 -1.11
N GLY A 85 -7.10 -9.92 -1.99
CA GLY A 85 -7.07 -10.22 -3.41
C GLY A 85 -7.66 -9.13 -4.28
N PHE A 86 -7.83 -9.46 -5.55
CA PHE A 86 -8.60 -8.63 -6.48
C PHE A 86 -9.20 -9.48 -7.60
N HIS A 87 -10.21 -8.91 -8.25
CA HIS A 87 -10.79 -9.40 -9.49
C HIS A 87 -10.90 -8.26 -10.49
N GLY A 88 -10.32 -8.44 -11.68
CA GLY A 88 -10.33 -7.41 -12.72
C GLY A 88 -9.50 -7.83 -13.93
N ALA A 89 -9.75 -7.21 -15.09
CA ALA A 89 -9.03 -7.48 -16.33
C ALA A 89 -8.95 -8.98 -16.72
N GLY A 90 -10.02 -9.76 -16.44
CA GLY A 90 -10.06 -11.20 -16.73
C GLY A 90 -9.15 -12.04 -15.82
N ARG A 91 -8.69 -11.49 -14.70
CA ARG A 91 -7.77 -12.12 -13.75
C ARG A 91 -8.34 -12.09 -12.34
N MET A 92 -7.99 -13.10 -11.57
CA MET A 92 -8.31 -13.19 -10.14
C MET A 92 -7.04 -13.49 -9.36
N PHE A 93 -6.76 -12.68 -8.35
CA PHE A 93 -5.65 -12.88 -7.44
C PHE A 93 -6.17 -13.12 -6.02
N LEU A 94 -5.58 -14.10 -5.33
CA LEU A 94 -5.82 -14.37 -3.91
C LEU A 94 -4.47 -14.55 -3.20
N LEU A 95 -4.32 -13.86 -2.08
CA LEU A 95 -3.24 -13.99 -1.12
C LEU A 95 -3.73 -14.80 0.07
N GLN A 96 -2.99 -15.85 0.40
CA GLN A 96 -3.23 -16.67 1.57
C GLN A 96 -1.88 -17.14 2.15
N ASP A 97 -1.71 -16.94 3.46
CA ASP A 97 -0.54 -17.43 4.21
C ASP A 97 0.82 -17.02 3.60
N GLY A 98 0.92 -15.78 3.11
CA GLY A 98 2.13 -15.23 2.49
C GLY A 98 2.41 -15.72 1.07
N SER A 99 1.49 -16.50 0.48
CA SER A 99 1.59 -16.99 -0.89
C SER A 99 0.43 -16.46 -1.75
N GLY A 100 0.78 -15.91 -2.90
CA GLY A 100 -0.17 -15.39 -3.87
C GLY A 100 -0.45 -16.39 -4.98
N ARG A 101 -1.71 -16.43 -5.44
CA ARG A 101 -2.12 -17.13 -6.65
C ARG A 101 -2.87 -16.18 -7.58
N LEU A 102 -2.29 -15.90 -8.75
CA LEU A 102 -2.94 -15.19 -9.84
C LEU A 102 -3.47 -16.20 -10.85
N THR A 103 -4.75 -16.13 -11.19
CA THR A 103 -5.40 -16.98 -12.19
C THR A 103 -5.89 -16.12 -13.34
N ASP A 104 -5.48 -16.45 -14.56
CA ASP A 104 -6.09 -15.93 -15.78
C ASP A 104 -7.39 -16.70 -16.04
N MET A 105 -8.52 -15.99 -16.07
CA MET A 105 -9.84 -16.63 -16.12
C MET A 105 -10.18 -17.12 -17.53
N THR A 106 -9.55 -16.56 -18.56
CA THR A 106 -9.76 -16.93 -19.97
C THR A 106 -9.00 -18.21 -20.31
N THR A 107 -7.72 -18.29 -19.96
CA THR A 107 -6.83 -19.39 -20.28
C THR A 107 -6.77 -20.46 -19.19
N ARG A 108 -7.24 -20.16 -17.97
CA ARG A 108 -7.10 -20.97 -16.75
C ARG A 108 -5.66 -21.19 -16.31
N ALA A 109 -4.70 -20.49 -16.90
CA ALA A 109 -3.31 -20.49 -16.42
C ALA A 109 -3.24 -19.85 -15.03
N ALA A 110 -2.28 -20.29 -14.23
CA ALA A 110 -2.05 -19.73 -12.90
C ALA A 110 -0.56 -19.50 -12.65
N LEU A 111 -0.27 -18.36 -12.02
CA LEU A 111 1.03 -18.02 -11.48
C LEU A 111 0.93 -18.02 -9.95
N THR A 112 1.99 -18.48 -9.30
CA THR A 112 2.06 -18.53 -7.83
C THR A 112 3.42 -18.07 -7.37
N GLY A 113 3.48 -17.48 -6.18
CA GLY A 113 4.74 -17.11 -5.58
C GLY A 113 4.59 -16.39 -4.25
N PRO A 114 5.72 -16.11 -3.57
CA PRO A 114 5.72 -15.41 -2.29
C PRO A 114 5.19 -13.98 -2.42
N CYS A 115 4.56 -13.50 -1.35
CA CYS A 115 4.08 -12.14 -1.21
C CYS A 115 4.42 -11.55 0.15
N GLU A 116 4.61 -10.24 0.16
CA GLU A 116 4.81 -9.39 1.32
C GLU A 116 3.61 -8.43 1.45
N VAL A 117 3.24 -8.11 2.68
CA VAL A 117 2.17 -7.16 3.01
C VAL A 117 2.74 -6.14 4.00
N ASP A 118 2.71 -4.86 3.61
CA ASP A 118 3.20 -3.72 4.41
C ASP A 118 2.07 -2.74 4.78
#